data_AF-A0A7X9UMZ4-F1
#
_entry.id   AF-A0A7X9UMZ4-F1
#
_cell.length_a   1.000
_cell.length_b   1.000
_cell.length_c   1.000
_cell.angle_alpha   90.00
_cell.angle_beta   90.00
_cell.angle_gamma   90.00
#
_symmetry.space_group_name_H-M   'P 1'
#
loop_
_entity.id
_entity.type
_entity.pdbx_description
1 polymer ?
#
loop_
_entity_poly.entity_id
_entity_poly.type
_entity_poly.pdbx_seq_one_letter_code
_entity_poly.pdbx_strand_id
1 'polypeptide(L)'
;MKFSSLKRDILLIIIRDYDMDLIIDTIKEYLNITTEQVFHSIDYLIASKWVDFKEGRLIITLEGTSKLEHSNLDSISFEGMNELKYVVDESVLGNYVPKKL
;
A
#
# COMPACT_ATOMS: atom_id res chain seq x y z
N MET A 1 7.35 -16.33 5.12
CA MET A 1 6.00 -15.88 4.70
C MET A 1 5.95 -15.84 3.18
N LYS A 2 4.88 -16.31 2.52
CA LYS A 2 4.70 -16.09 1.08
C LYS A 2 4.32 -14.63 0.88
N PHE A 3 5.23 -13.84 0.31
CA PHE A 3 4.98 -12.44 -0.02
C PHE A 3 4.04 -12.40 -1.24
N SER A 4 2.78 -12.01 -1.05
CA SER A 4 1.84 -11.95 -2.16
C SER A 4 2.13 -10.75 -3.05
N SER A 5 1.87 -10.88 -4.36
CA SER A 5 2.02 -9.78 -5.31
C SER A 5 1.23 -8.53 -4.89
N LEU A 6 0.04 -8.72 -4.30
CA LEU A 6 -0.77 -7.63 -3.77
C LEU A 6 -0.07 -6.86 -2.63
N LYS A 7 0.52 -7.58 -1.67
CA LYS A 7 1.25 -6.93 -0.55
C LYS A 7 2.46 -6.16 -1.05
N ARG A 8 3.19 -6.73 -2.01
CA ARG A 8 4.31 -6.04 -2.68
C ARG A 8 3.84 -4.73 -3.31
N ASP A 9 2.75 -4.78 -4.07
CA ASP A 9 2.29 -3.61 -4.82
C ASP A 9 1.80 -2.51 -3.87
N ILE A 10 1.08 -2.86 -2.80
CA ILE A 10 0.70 -1.90 -1.74
C ILE A 10 1.94 -1.25 -1.12
N LEU A 11 2.96 -2.03 -0.77
CA LEU A 11 4.19 -1.50 -0.19
C LEU A 11 4.91 -0.52 -1.14
N LEU A 12 5.00 -0.87 -2.42
CA LEU A 12 5.63 -0.01 -3.42
C LEU A 12 4.87 1.30 -3.61
N ILE A 13 3.53 1.27 -3.58
CA ILE A 13 2.70 2.47 -3.66
C ILE A 13 2.91 3.34 -2.40
N ILE A 14 2.89 2.75 -1.20
CA ILE A 14 3.11 3.51 0.04
C ILE A 14 4.50 4.16 0.05
N ILE A 15 5.55 3.43 -0.35
CA ILE A 15 6.92 3.97 -0.42
C ILE A 15 7.04 5.10 -1.46
N ARG A 16 6.25 5.04 -2.54
CA ARG A 16 6.22 6.10 -3.57
C ARG A 16 5.51 7.36 -3.08
N ASP A 17 4.43 7.20 -2.31
CA ASP A 17 3.50 8.29 -2.00
C ASP A 17 3.77 8.98 -0.65
N TYR A 18 4.47 8.32 0.28
CA TYR A 18 4.65 8.83 1.66
C TYR A 18 6.12 9.12 1.99
N ASP A 19 6.32 10.12 2.85
CA ASP A 19 7.63 10.37 3.48
C ASP A 19 7.95 9.28 4.53
N MET A 20 9.25 9.11 4.82
CA MET A 20 9.78 8.04 5.66
C MET A 20 9.16 7.90 7.04
N ASP A 21 8.80 9.03 7.66
CA ASP A 21 8.18 9.10 8.97
C ASP A 21 6.77 8.50 8.99
N LEU A 22 6.07 8.54 7.84
CA LEU A 22 4.71 8.01 7.70
C LEU A 22 4.68 6.59 7.12
N ILE A 23 5.66 6.21 6.28
CA ILE A 23 5.70 4.90 5.59
C ILE A 23 5.43 3.73 6.55
N ILE A 24 6.13 3.66 7.69
CA ILE A 24 6.06 2.49 8.57
C ILE A 24 4.66 2.37 9.19
N ASP A 25 4.10 3.47 9.69
CA ASP A 25 2.78 3.45 10.34
C ASP A 25 1.66 3.22 9.32
N THR A 26 1.75 3.81 8.13
CA THR A 26 0.83 3.55 7.03
C THR A 26 0.86 2.08 6.61
N ILE A 27 2.04 1.46 6.47
CA ILE A 27 2.14 0.03 6.13
C ILE A 27 1.50 -0.84 7.22
N LYS A 28 1.79 -0.56 8.49
CA LYS A 28 1.22 -1.31 9.62
C LYS A 28 -0.31 -1.25 9.60
N GLU A 29 -0.87 -0.07 9.36
CA GLU A 29 -2.31 0.16 9.28
C GLU A 29 -2.94 -0.62 8.12
N TYR A 30 -2.43 -0.45 6.90
CA TYR A 30 -3.02 -1.05 5.70
C TYR A 30 -2.85 -2.57 5.61
N LEU A 31 -1.72 -3.10 6.09
CA LEU A 31 -1.43 -4.53 5.99
C LEU A 31 -1.74 -5.31 7.28
N ASN A 32 -2.08 -4.62 8.38
CA ASN A 32 -2.29 -5.19 9.70
C ASN A 32 -1.15 -6.13 10.12
N ILE A 33 0.09 -5.63 10.04
CA ILE A 33 1.33 -6.37 10.33
C ILE A 33 2.16 -5.68 11.41
N THR A 34 3.08 -6.42 12.02
CA THR A 34 3.99 -5.87 13.02
C THR A 34 5.09 -5.02 12.37
N THR A 35 5.70 -4.13 13.15
CA THR A 35 6.84 -3.32 12.71
C THR A 35 8.00 -4.17 12.18
N GLU A 36 8.30 -5.29 12.83
CA GLU A 36 9.34 -6.23 12.38
C GLU A 36 9.03 -6.80 11.00
N GLN A 37 7.76 -7.13 10.73
CA GLN A 37 7.31 -7.61 9.43
C GLN A 37 7.39 -6.52 8.36
N VAL A 38 7.16 -5.25 8.71
CA VAL A 38 7.40 -4.11 7.81
C VAL A 38 8.87 -4.03 7.40
N PHE A 39 9.79 -4.04 8.37
CA PHE A 39 11.22 -3.99 8.08
C PHE A 39 11.68 -5.16 7.22
N HIS A 40 11.25 -6.39 7.54
CA HIS A 40 11.54 -7.55 6.69
C HIS A 40 11.02 -7.40 5.25
N SER A 41 9.88 -6.75 5.08
CA SER A 41 9.31 -6.48 3.77
C SER A 41 10.13 -5.45 3.01
N ILE A 42 10.56 -4.37 3.67
CA ILE A 42 11.42 -3.33 3.09
C ILE A 42 12.78 -3.90 2.71
N ASP A 43 13.41 -4.68 3.59
CA ASP A 43 14.69 -5.35 3.33
C ASP A 43 14.59 -6.26 2.10
N TYR A 44 13.47 -6.96 1.93
CA TYR A 44 13.21 -7.78 0.75
C TYR A 44 13.11 -6.93 -0.53
N LEU A 45 12.43 -5.77 -0.48
CA LEU A 45 12.32 -4.86 -1.63
C LEU A 45 13.68 -4.27 -2.02
N ILE A 46 14.52 -3.95 -1.04
CA ILE A 46 15.89 -3.48 -1.24
C ILE A 46 16.77 -4.58 -1.85
N ALA A 47 16.74 -5.78 -1.27
CA ALA A 47 17.46 -6.94 -1.81
C ALA A 47 17.02 -7.27 -3.25
N SER A 48 15.76 -7.03 -3.56
CA SER A 48 15.17 -7.22 -4.90
C SER A 48 15.42 -6.05 -5.85
N LYS A 49 16.13 -4.99 -5.41
CA LYS A 49 16.45 -3.77 -6.16
C LYS A 49 15.23 -2.98 -6.65
N TRP A 50 14.09 -3.14 -6.00
CA TRP A 50 12.87 -2.38 -6.33
C TRP A 50 12.78 -1.07 -5.53
N VAL A 51 13.52 -0.97 -4.44
CA VAL A 51 13.62 0.21 -3.58
C VAL A 51 15.08 0.42 -3.20
N ASP A 52 15.55 1.65 -3.24
CA ASP A 52 16.86 2.07 -2.74
C ASP A 52 16.69 2.86 -1.43
N PHE A 53 17.63 2.72 -0.51
CA PHE A 53 17.75 3.61 0.64
C PHE A 53 18.85 4.64 0.39
N LYS A 54 18.47 5.90 0.15
CA LYS A 54 19.39 7.01 -0.15
C LYS A 54 19.00 8.23 0.66
N GLU A 55 20.01 8.90 1.24
CA GLU A 55 19.82 10.15 1.99
C GLU A 55 18.79 10.05 3.13
N GLY A 56 18.72 8.87 3.78
CA GLY A 56 17.76 8.62 4.85
C GLY A 56 16.33 8.36 4.35
N ARG A 57 16.12 8.21 3.03
CA ARG A 57 14.81 7.99 2.40
C ARG A 57 14.76 6.70 1.59
N LEU A 58 13.59 6.07 1.56
CA LEU A 58 13.28 4.98 0.65
C LEU A 58 12.81 5.58 -0.68
N ILE A 59 13.46 5.19 -1.77
CA ILE A 59 13.17 5.68 -3.12
C ILE A 59 12.87 4.48 -4.00
N ILE A 60 11.72 4.48 -4.66
CA ILE A 60 11.39 3.42 -5.61
C ILE A 60 12.32 3.50 -6.84
N THR A 61 12.86 2.36 -7.27
CA THR A 61 13.74 2.31 -8.45
C THR A 61 12.90 2.24 -9.73
N LEU A 62 13.57 2.35 -10.89
CA LEU A 62 12.93 2.12 -12.18
C LEU A 62 12.31 0.72 -12.25
N GLU A 63 13.00 -0.31 -11.74
CA GLU A 63 12.49 -1.68 -11.71
C GLU A 63 11.25 -1.81 -10.82
N GLY A 64 11.23 -1.13 -9.67
CA GLY A 64 10.06 -1.08 -8.79
C GLY A 64 8.87 -0.37 -9.45
N THR A 65 9.14 0.73 -10.17
CA THR A 65 8.12 1.48 -10.92
C THR A 65 7.54 0.64 -12.05
N SER A 66 8.39 -0.03 -12.83
CA SER A 66 7.93 -0.95 -13.88
C SER A 66 7.07 -2.09 -13.31
N LYS A 67 7.30 -2.54 -12.08
CA LYS A 67 6.39 -3.53 -11.45
C LYS A 67 4.99 -2.97 -11.20
N LEU A 68 4.88 -1.70 -10.81
CA LEU A 68 3.59 -1.03 -10.65
C LEU A 68 2.89 -0.82 -11.99
N GLU A 69 3.63 -0.42 -13.03
CA GLU A 69 3.12 -0.26 -14.40
C GLU A 69 2.56 -1.57 -14.97
N HIS A 70 3.28 -2.69 -14.79
CA HIS A 70 2.79 -4.01 -15.24
C HIS A 70 1.51 -4.43 -14.52
N SER A 71 1.29 -3.95 -13.29
CA SER A 71 0.06 -4.19 -12.53
C SER A 71 -1.06 -3.18 -12.85
N ASN A 72 -0.84 -2.20 -13.75
CA ASN A 72 -1.71 -1.04 -14.00
C ASN A 72 -2.01 -0.19 -12.74
N LEU A 73 -1.02 -0.06 -11.85
CA LEU A 73 -1.13 0.66 -10.56
C LEU A 73 -0.29 1.94 -10.53
N ASP A 74 0.34 2.30 -11.65
CA ASP A 74 1.15 3.50 -11.81
C ASP A 74 0.36 4.79 -11.53
N SER A 75 -0.91 4.82 -11.92
CA SER A 75 -1.82 5.97 -11.75
C SER A 75 -2.56 6.01 -10.41
N ILE A 76 -2.49 4.95 -9.60
CA ILE A 76 -3.21 4.87 -8.32
C ILE A 76 -2.35 5.47 -7.22
N SER A 77 -2.77 6.58 -6.61
CA SER A 77 -2.18 7.10 -5.37
C SER A 77 -3.13 6.97 -4.19
N PHE A 78 -2.58 6.80 -2.99
CA PHE A 78 -3.41 6.76 -1.77
C PHE A 78 -4.08 8.10 -1.49
N GLU A 79 -3.41 9.22 -1.79
CA GLU A 79 -4.02 10.55 -1.65
C GLU A 79 -5.23 10.74 -2.59
N GLY A 80 -5.18 10.19 -3.80
CA GLY A 80 -6.29 10.25 -4.77
C GLY A 80 -7.49 9.36 -4.40
N MET A 81 -7.32 8.38 -3.50
CA MET A 81 -8.41 7.50 -3.06
C MET A 81 -9.34 8.15 -2.02
N ASN A 82 -8.92 9.23 -1.35
CA ASN A 82 -9.79 9.97 -0.42
C ASN A 82 -10.97 10.66 -1.13
N GLU A 83 -10.91 10.82 -2.46
CA GLU A 83 -11.98 11.44 -3.26
C GLU A 83 -12.96 10.44 -3.90
N LEU A 84 -12.76 9.13 -3.72
CA LEU A 84 -13.74 8.13 -4.14
C LEU A 84 -14.94 8.15 -3.18
N LYS A 85 -15.80 9.14 -3.34
CA LYS A 85 -17.17 9.10 -2.83
C LYS A 85 -17.87 7.93 -3.53
N TYR A 86 -17.93 6.78 -2.86
CA TYR A 86 -18.87 5.74 -3.22
C TYR A 86 -20.27 6.37 -3.21
N VAL A 87 -20.88 6.50 -4.38
CA VAL A 87 -22.32 6.77 -4.48
C VAL A 87 -22.99 5.48 -4.05
N VAL A 88 -23.17 5.33 -2.73
CA VAL A 88 -23.92 4.22 -2.17
C VAL A 88 -25.38 4.46 -2.52
N ASP A 89 -25.96 3.57 -3.31
CA ASP A 89 -27.40 3.54 -3.51
C ASP A 89 -28.05 3.04 -2.20
N GLU A 90 -28.50 3.98 -1.37
CA GLU A 90 -29.13 3.70 -0.08
C GLU A 90 -30.43 2.89 -0.22
N SER A 91 -31.01 2.77 -1.43
CA SER A 91 -32.21 1.97 -1.65
C SER A 91 -32.00 0.48 -1.34
N VAL A 92 -30.77 -0.01 -1.47
CA VAL A 92 -30.41 -1.41 -1.18
C VAL A 92 -30.40 -1.69 0.33
N LEU A 93 -30.25 -0.66 1.17
CA LEU A 93 -30.24 -0.76 2.63
C LEU A 93 -31.64 -0.69 3.25
N GLY A 94 -32.70 -0.46 2.46
CA GLY A 94 -34.07 -0.31 2.97
C GLY A 94 -34.61 -1.53 3.74
N ASN A 95 -34.04 -2.72 3.53
CA ASN A 95 -34.40 -3.95 4.24
C ASN A 95 -33.32 -4.46 5.21
N TYR A 96 -32.24 -3.68 5.44
CA TYR A 96 -31.19 -4.09 6.36
C TYR A 96 -31.64 -3.89 7.81
N VAL A 97 -31.98 -4.99 8.49
CA VAL A 97 -32.13 -5.02 9.94
C VAL A 97 -30.81 -5.48 10.54
N PRO A 98 -30.06 -4.62 11.26
CA PRO A 98 -28.85 -5.03 11.93
C PRO A 98 -29.18 -6.13 12.93
N LYS A 99 -28.52 -7.29 12.84
CA LYS A 99 -28.61 -8.31 13.88
C LYS A 99 -28.02 -7.70 15.15
N LYS A 100 -28.85 -7.52 16.18
CA LYS A 100 -28.38 -7.12 17.52
C LYS A 100 -27.34 -8.16 17.98
N LEU A 101 -26.19 -7.64 18.43
CA LEU A 101 -25.15 -8.40 19.12
C LEU A 101 -25.69 -9.04 20.41
#